data_AF-K1SNV7-F1
#
_entry.id   AF-K1SNV7-F1
#
_cell.length_a   1.000
_cell.length_b   1.000
_cell.length_c   1.000
_cell.angle_alpha   90.00
_cell.angle_beta   90.00
_cell.angle_gamma   90.00
#
_symmetry.space_group_name_H-M   'P 1'
#
loop_
_entity.id
_entity.type
_entity.pdbx_description
1 polymer ?
#
loop_
_entity_poly.entity_id
_entity_poly.type
_entity_poly.pdbx_seq_one_letter_code
_entity_poly.pdbx_strand_id
1 'polypeptide(L)'
;GNMKLKSIALILMTVALPAMAEKVSVNTKGMSLILDVENGKPAQYLYFGTKLNPNDLQNLKVATDGRMDAYPAYGLNTPAEAALAMRHSDGNLSTALVATGCDVKNEGKASVTTVHLKDPVYNIKVDLKYRAYNDVDMIEAWTEILNGEKGTVTLTTFASAMLPIRRGDVWMSHLSGTWAAEGQLSHEKLQPGEFVIRNNDGTRNSHTDHAEVMFSLDGKRTRKMRVM
;
A
#
# COMPACT_ATOMS: atom_id res chain seq x y z
N GLY A 1 -24.78 36.45 -57.83
CA GLY A 1 -23.67 36.48 -56.86
C GLY A 1 -23.86 35.34 -55.89
N ASN A 2 -23.04 34.29 -56.02
CA ASN A 2 -23.16 33.05 -55.25
C ASN A 2 -22.22 33.11 -54.04
N MET A 3 -22.76 33.16 -52.82
CA MET A 3 -21.98 33.07 -51.59
C MET A 3 -21.97 31.61 -51.13
N LYS A 4 -20.88 30.89 -51.40
CA LYS A 4 -20.66 29.52 -50.91
C LYS A 4 -20.14 29.57 -49.47
N LEU A 5 -20.97 29.16 -48.52
CA LEU A 5 -20.56 28.86 -47.14
C LEU A 5 -19.64 27.64 -47.15
N LYS A 6 -18.38 27.80 -46.73
CA LYS A 6 -17.46 26.67 -46.52
C LYS A 6 -17.52 26.27 -45.04
N SER A 7 -18.15 25.13 -44.76
CA SER A 7 -18.11 24.50 -43.44
C SER A 7 -16.71 23.91 -43.21
N ILE A 8 -16.02 24.39 -42.17
CA ILE A 8 -14.76 23.81 -41.69
C ILE A 8 -15.12 22.86 -40.55
N ALA A 9 -15.01 21.56 -40.79
CA ALA A 9 -15.14 20.54 -39.75
C ALA A 9 -13.82 20.47 -38.96
N LEU A 10 -13.87 20.83 -37.68
CA LEU A 10 -12.75 20.72 -36.75
C LEU A 10 -12.72 19.29 -36.19
N ILE A 11 -11.82 18.46 -36.70
CA ILE A 11 -11.54 17.12 -36.17
C ILE A 11 -10.77 17.30 -34.85
N LEU A 12 -11.44 17.02 -33.73
CA LEU A 12 -10.82 16.98 -32.41
C LEU A 12 -10.00 15.69 -32.31
N MET A 13 -8.70 15.76 -32.62
CA MET A 13 -7.77 14.66 -32.30
C MET A 13 -7.58 14.62 -30.78
N THR A 14 -8.25 13.68 -30.12
CA THR A 14 -7.90 13.27 -28.75
C THR A 14 -6.55 12.57 -28.80
N VAL A 15 -5.49 13.30 -28.46
CA VAL A 15 -4.17 12.70 -28.22
C VAL A 15 -4.28 11.89 -26.94
N ALA A 16 -4.38 10.58 -27.06
CA ALA A 16 -4.16 9.68 -25.94
C ALA A 16 -2.69 9.80 -25.53
N LEU A 17 -2.43 10.44 -24.39
CA LEU A 17 -1.11 10.41 -23.78
C LEU A 17 -0.78 8.93 -23.48
N PRO A 18 0.39 8.42 -23.88
CA PRO A 18 0.78 7.06 -23.55
C PRO A 18 0.82 6.92 -22.03
N ALA A 19 0.28 5.82 -21.52
CA ALA A 19 0.43 5.44 -20.12
C ALA A 19 1.92 5.22 -19.86
N MET A 20 2.57 6.20 -19.22
CA MET A 20 3.94 6.03 -18.74
C MET A 20 3.85 5.11 -17.53
N ALA A 21 4.54 3.97 -17.58
CA ALA A 21 4.80 3.16 -16.40
C ALA A 21 5.63 4.01 -15.43
N GLU A 22 5.00 4.53 -14.39
CA GLU A 22 5.63 5.46 -13.47
C GLU A 22 6.12 4.67 -12.25
N LYS A 23 7.43 4.38 -12.23
CA LYS A 23 8.09 3.92 -11.00
C LYS A 23 8.01 5.06 -9.97
N VAL A 24 7.12 4.93 -9.00
CA VAL A 24 6.93 5.93 -7.95
C VAL A 24 7.90 5.66 -6.81
N SER A 25 8.62 6.70 -6.41
CA SER A 25 9.63 6.59 -5.35
C SER A 25 9.20 7.37 -4.10
N VAL A 26 9.01 6.66 -3.00
CA VAL A 26 8.81 7.20 -1.65
C VAL A 26 10.13 7.09 -0.91
N ASN A 27 10.65 8.21 -0.40
CA ASN A 27 12.06 8.35 -0.14
C ASN A 27 12.32 9.10 1.17
N THR A 28 13.08 8.50 2.07
CA THR A 28 13.70 9.21 3.20
C THR A 28 15.18 9.48 2.88
N LYS A 29 15.96 9.90 3.89
CA LYS A 29 17.41 10.07 3.76
C LYS A 29 18.12 8.73 3.51
N GLY A 30 17.76 7.69 4.27
CA GLY A 30 18.40 6.38 4.28
C GLY A 30 17.57 5.24 3.68
N MET A 31 16.30 5.45 3.32
CA MET A 31 15.42 4.42 2.78
C MET A 31 14.76 4.81 1.46
N SER A 32 14.41 3.78 0.70
CA SER A 32 13.58 3.85 -0.51
C SER A 32 12.47 2.82 -0.44
N LEU A 33 11.25 3.27 -0.73
CA LEU A 33 10.10 2.44 -1.06
C LEU A 33 9.72 2.75 -2.51
N ILE A 34 9.75 1.73 -3.38
CA ILE A 34 9.49 1.87 -4.81
C ILE A 34 8.23 1.09 -5.18
N LEU A 35 7.32 1.75 -5.88
CA LEU A 35 6.07 1.20 -6.37
C LEU A 35 6.03 1.27 -7.90
N ASP A 36 5.42 0.27 -8.53
CA ASP A 36 4.98 0.33 -9.92
C ASP A 36 3.52 0.80 -9.95
N VAL A 37 3.26 1.94 -10.60
CA VAL A 37 1.94 2.58 -10.67
C VAL A 37 1.54 2.75 -12.14
N GLU A 38 1.58 1.66 -12.90
CA GLU A 38 1.12 1.67 -14.28
C GLU A 38 -0.42 1.78 -14.36
N ASN A 39 -0.90 2.82 -15.05
CA ASN A 39 -2.33 3.08 -15.21
C ASN A 39 -3.08 1.89 -15.80
N GLY A 40 -4.19 1.51 -15.16
CA GLY A 40 -5.03 0.38 -15.58
C GLY A 40 -4.54 -0.98 -15.09
N LYS A 41 -3.40 -1.06 -14.39
CA LYS A 41 -2.91 -2.29 -13.74
C LYS A 41 -2.96 -2.17 -12.22
N PRO A 42 -2.94 -3.28 -11.46
CA PRO A 42 -2.73 -3.21 -10.01
C PRO A 42 -1.42 -2.47 -9.70
N ALA A 43 -1.44 -1.58 -8.71
CA ALA A 43 -0.19 -1.00 -8.20
C ALA A 43 0.60 -2.08 -7.44
N GLN A 44 1.92 -2.13 -7.61
CA GLN A 44 2.75 -3.20 -7.04
C GLN A 44 3.99 -2.66 -6.31
N TYR A 45 4.40 -3.33 -5.24
CA TYR A 45 5.70 -3.13 -4.61
C TYR A 45 6.82 -3.66 -5.49
N LEU A 46 7.84 -2.84 -5.70
CA LEU A 46 9.08 -3.24 -6.38
C LEU A 46 10.24 -3.37 -5.39
N TYR A 47 10.31 -2.50 -4.38
CA TYR A 47 11.40 -2.49 -3.43
C TYR A 47 11.03 -1.77 -2.13
N PHE A 48 11.51 -2.27 -1.00
CA PHE A 48 11.58 -1.52 0.25
C PHE A 48 12.87 -1.86 0.98
N GLY A 49 13.66 -0.84 1.33
CA GLY A 49 14.94 -1.03 2.01
C GLY A 49 15.82 0.21 1.97
N THR A 50 17.14 -0.02 2.01
CA THR A 50 18.17 1.02 1.92
C THR A 50 17.97 1.93 0.70
N LYS A 51 18.33 3.20 0.86
CA LYS A 51 18.27 4.18 -0.22
C LYS A 51 18.91 3.66 -1.51
N LEU A 52 18.13 3.64 -2.59
CA LEU A 52 18.63 3.31 -3.91
C LEU A 52 19.28 4.52 -4.57
N ASN A 53 20.39 4.29 -5.26
CA ASN A 53 20.94 5.28 -6.17
C ASN A 53 20.18 5.25 -7.52
N PRO A 54 20.32 6.28 -8.38
CA PRO A 54 19.60 6.33 -9.66
C PRO A 54 19.86 5.15 -10.59
N ASN A 55 21.07 4.58 -10.59
CA ASN A 55 21.42 3.43 -11.44
C ASN A 55 20.69 2.16 -10.97
N ASP A 56 20.64 1.92 -9.66
CA ASP A 56 19.94 0.77 -9.09
C ASP A 56 18.43 0.87 -9.33
N LEU A 57 17.85 2.07 -9.23
CA LEU A 57 16.43 2.32 -9.50
C LEU A 57 16.05 2.01 -10.96
N GLN A 58 16.90 2.43 -11.92
CA GLN A 58 16.69 2.14 -13.34
C GLN A 58 16.71 0.64 -13.61
N ASN A 59 17.65 -0.08 -13.00
CA ASN A 59 17.84 -1.51 -13.17
C ASN A 59 16.95 -2.37 -12.26
N LEU A 60 16.11 -1.75 -11.43
CA LEU A 60 15.19 -2.45 -10.54
C LEU A 60 14.20 -3.27 -11.38
N LYS A 61 14.22 -4.58 -11.15
CA LYS A 61 13.32 -5.54 -11.79
C LYS A 61 12.03 -5.66 -10.98
N VAL A 62 10.93 -5.97 -11.68
CA VAL A 62 9.68 -6.38 -11.03
C VAL A 62 9.96 -7.66 -10.24
N ALA A 63 9.58 -7.67 -8.96
CA ALA A 63 9.75 -8.85 -8.13
C ALA A 63 8.88 -9.98 -8.69
N THR A 64 9.51 -11.10 -9.02
CA THR A 64 8.82 -12.32 -9.45
C THR A 64 8.51 -13.17 -8.22
N ASP A 65 7.48 -14.01 -8.29
CA ASP A 65 7.22 -15.09 -7.32
C ASP A 65 6.60 -14.67 -5.96
N GLY A 66 5.87 -13.55 -5.92
CA GLY A 66 5.06 -13.16 -4.76
C GLY A 66 3.87 -12.27 -5.11
N ARG A 67 2.90 -12.16 -4.20
CA ARG A 67 1.80 -11.19 -4.31
C ARG A 67 2.36 -9.82 -3.96
N MET A 68 2.65 -9.02 -4.98
CA MET A 68 3.27 -7.71 -4.83
C MET A 68 2.25 -6.56 -4.88
N ASP A 69 0.97 -6.86 -5.07
CA ASP A 69 -0.09 -5.85 -5.08
C ASP A 69 0.04 -4.95 -3.83
N ALA A 70 0.10 -3.64 -4.03
CA ALA A 70 0.30 -2.69 -2.96
C ALA A 70 -0.88 -2.67 -1.97
N TYR A 71 -2.07 -2.95 -2.48
CA TYR A 71 -3.30 -2.99 -1.70
C TYR A 71 -4.29 -3.99 -2.32
N PRO A 72 -4.11 -5.30 -2.07
CA PRO A 72 -4.94 -6.32 -2.69
C PRO A 72 -6.39 -6.27 -2.21
N ALA A 73 -7.33 -6.29 -3.17
CA ALA A 73 -8.74 -6.39 -2.88
C ALA A 73 -9.26 -7.84 -2.97
N TYR A 74 -10.32 -8.15 -2.22
CA TYR A 74 -11.03 -9.42 -2.29
C TYR A 74 -11.94 -9.45 -3.54
N GLY A 75 -11.90 -10.53 -4.31
CA GLY A 75 -12.77 -10.69 -5.49
C GLY A 75 -12.19 -11.63 -6.55
N LEU A 76 -11.25 -11.15 -7.37
CA LEU A 76 -10.77 -11.87 -8.56
C LEU A 76 -9.80 -13.02 -8.26
N ASN A 77 -8.89 -12.81 -7.31
CA ASN A 77 -7.86 -13.78 -6.96
C ASN A 77 -7.59 -13.71 -5.45
N THR A 78 -8.11 -14.68 -4.69
CA THR A 78 -8.15 -14.66 -3.22
C THR A 78 -7.41 -15.82 -2.53
N PRO A 79 -6.16 -16.17 -2.93
CA PRO A 79 -5.41 -17.25 -2.28
C PRO A 79 -4.79 -16.85 -0.93
N ALA A 80 -4.81 -15.54 -0.61
CA ALA A 80 -4.27 -14.96 0.62
C ALA A 80 -5.16 -13.79 1.08
N GLU A 81 -4.97 -13.35 2.32
CA GLU A 81 -5.70 -12.25 2.93
C GLU A 81 -5.70 -10.98 2.04
N ALA A 82 -6.81 -10.26 2.04
CA ALA A 82 -6.99 -9.02 1.30
C ALA A 82 -6.80 -7.82 2.23
N ALA A 83 -6.18 -6.76 1.72
CA ALA A 83 -6.11 -5.48 2.42
C ALA A 83 -7.45 -4.73 2.38
N LEU A 84 -8.23 -4.96 1.31
CA LEU A 84 -9.59 -4.43 1.15
C LEU A 84 -10.59 -5.55 0.87
N ALA A 85 -11.64 -5.64 1.67
CA ALA A 85 -12.82 -6.44 1.36
C ALA A 85 -14.07 -5.64 1.68
N MET A 86 -15.07 -5.72 0.81
CA MET A 86 -16.29 -4.96 0.95
C MET A 86 -17.48 -5.63 0.25
N ARG A 87 -18.67 -5.16 0.61
CA ARG A 87 -19.92 -5.42 -0.10
C ARG A 87 -20.36 -4.15 -0.83
N HIS A 88 -20.45 -4.23 -2.15
CA HIS A 88 -20.95 -3.17 -3.03
C HIS A 88 -22.45 -2.95 -2.82
N SER A 89 -22.97 -1.84 -3.36
CA SER A 89 -24.37 -1.44 -3.14
C SER A 89 -25.39 -2.39 -3.76
N ASP A 90 -25.00 -3.16 -4.77
CA ASP A 90 -25.79 -4.24 -5.38
C ASP A 90 -25.66 -5.59 -4.65
N GLY A 91 -24.83 -5.67 -3.61
CA GLY A 91 -24.57 -6.88 -2.84
C GLY A 91 -23.36 -7.70 -3.31
N ASN A 92 -22.68 -7.31 -4.40
CA ASN A 92 -21.48 -8.01 -4.86
C ASN A 92 -20.32 -7.84 -3.87
N LEU A 93 -19.49 -8.88 -3.72
CA LEU A 93 -18.34 -8.90 -2.81
C LEU A 93 -17.00 -8.72 -3.54
N SER A 94 -17.02 -8.69 -4.87
CA SER A 94 -15.81 -8.67 -5.69
C SER A 94 -15.40 -7.25 -6.02
N THR A 95 -14.22 -6.86 -5.55
CA THR A 95 -13.55 -5.60 -5.89
C THR A 95 -12.22 -5.90 -6.58
N ALA A 96 -11.87 -5.10 -7.59
CA ALA A 96 -10.57 -5.14 -8.25
C ALA A 96 -9.99 -3.74 -8.31
N LEU A 97 -8.77 -3.53 -7.83
CA LEU A 97 -8.16 -2.20 -7.82
C LEU A 97 -7.12 -2.05 -8.93
N VAL A 98 -7.26 -0.99 -9.72
CA VAL A 98 -6.28 -0.59 -10.74
C VAL A 98 -5.81 0.84 -10.49
N ALA A 99 -4.54 1.10 -10.79
CA ALA A 99 -3.95 2.41 -10.67
C ALA A 99 -4.50 3.38 -11.73
N THR A 100 -4.58 4.64 -11.33
CA THR A 100 -4.99 5.76 -12.19
C THR A 100 -3.98 6.91 -12.19
N GLY A 101 -2.93 6.79 -11.38
CA GLY A 101 -1.79 7.70 -11.34
C GLY A 101 -1.31 7.90 -9.90
N CYS A 102 -0.40 8.86 -9.74
CA CYS A 102 0.05 9.32 -8.43
C CYS A 102 0.26 10.83 -8.39
N ASP A 103 0.22 11.40 -7.20
CA ASP A 103 0.65 12.76 -6.92
C ASP A 103 1.64 12.80 -5.74
N VAL A 104 2.55 13.78 -5.75
CA VAL A 104 3.48 14.02 -4.65
C VAL A 104 3.35 15.46 -4.20
N LYS A 105 3.17 15.67 -2.90
CA LYS A 105 3.08 16.98 -2.27
C LYS A 105 4.13 17.13 -1.19
N ASN A 106 4.81 18.26 -1.16
CA ASN A 106 5.72 18.59 -0.07
C ASN A 106 4.93 19.19 1.10
N GLU A 107 5.16 18.65 2.30
CA GLU A 107 4.54 19.07 3.56
C GLU A 107 5.64 19.40 4.58
N GLY A 108 6.21 20.60 4.49
CA GLY A 108 7.23 21.08 5.42
C GLY A 108 8.48 20.18 5.43
N LYS A 109 8.61 19.35 6.48
CA LYS A 109 9.71 18.40 6.66
C LYS A 109 9.44 17.01 6.08
N ALA A 110 8.34 16.82 5.39
CA ALA A 110 7.97 15.54 4.78
C ALA A 110 7.49 15.73 3.33
N SER A 111 7.37 14.64 2.60
CA SER A 111 6.64 14.56 1.34
C SER A 111 5.56 13.50 1.45
N VAL A 112 4.35 13.79 0.98
CA VAL A 112 3.24 12.85 0.89
C VAL A 112 3.06 12.43 -0.56
N THR A 113 3.23 11.14 -0.81
CA THR A 113 2.92 10.50 -2.08
C THR A 113 1.54 9.87 -1.98
N THR A 114 0.64 10.22 -2.89
CA THR A 114 -0.67 9.58 -3.05
C THR A 114 -0.63 8.70 -4.30
N VAL A 115 -0.97 7.42 -4.16
CA VAL A 115 -1.23 6.51 -5.28
C VAL A 115 -2.74 6.35 -5.41
N HIS A 116 -3.29 6.71 -6.56
CA HIS A 116 -4.72 6.68 -6.82
C HIS A 116 -5.14 5.37 -7.46
N LEU A 117 -6.03 4.64 -6.78
CA LEU A 117 -6.63 3.42 -7.28
C LEU A 117 -8.14 3.59 -7.46
N LYS A 118 -8.71 2.79 -8.35
CA LYS A 118 -10.16 2.66 -8.51
C LYS A 118 -10.57 1.23 -8.81
N ASP A 119 -11.85 0.95 -8.59
CA ASP A 119 -12.48 -0.19 -9.23
C ASP A 119 -12.88 0.16 -10.68
N PRO A 120 -12.59 -0.71 -11.68
CA PRO A 120 -13.00 -0.46 -13.07
C PRO A 120 -14.51 -0.48 -13.31
N VAL A 121 -15.27 -1.18 -12.46
CA VAL A 121 -16.72 -1.41 -12.59
C VAL A 121 -17.49 -0.57 -11.58
N TYR A 122 -17.08 -0.61 -10.31
CA TYR A 122 -17.73 0.12 -9.23
C TYR A 122 -17.12 1.50 -9.04
N ASN A 123 -17.95 2.50 -8.67
CA ASN A 123 -17.47 3.86 -8.44
C ASN A 123 -16.86 4.01 -7.04
N ILE A 124 -15.85 3.20 -6.75
CA ILE A 124 -15.04 3.25 -5.54
C ILE A 124 -13.66 3.77 -5.89
N LYS A 125 -13.14 4.68 -5.06
CA LYS A 125 -11.77 5.18 -5.16
C LYS A 125 -11.02 4.87 -3.89
N VAL A 126 -9.75 4.48 -4.04
CA VAL A 126 -8.87 4.14 -2.94
C VAL A 126 -7.56 4.87 -3.14
N ASP A 127 -7.21 5.74 -2.21
CA ASP A 127 -5.93 6.45 -2.21
C ASP A 127 -5.00 5.81 -1.19
N LEU A 128 -3.85 5.30 -1.66
CA LEU A 128 -2.77 4.86 -0.77
C LEU A 128 -1.84 6.04 -0.52
N LYS A 129 -1.62 6.38 0.74
CA LYS A 129 -0.86 7.56 1.14
C LYS A 129 0.42 7.12 1.83
N TYR A 130 1.54 7.70 1.41
CA TYR A 130 2.85 7.47 2.00
C TYR A 130 3.50 8.81 2.35
N ARG A 131 3.66 9.11 3.63
CA ARG A 131 4.39 10.29 4.10
C ARG A 131 5.80 9.89 4.49
N ALA A 132 6.79 10.36 3.74
CA ALA A 132 8.21 10.17 4.05
C ALA A 132 8.77 11.42 4.73
N TYR A 133 9.42 11.23 5.88
CA TYR A 133 10.06 12.32 6.62
C TYR A 133 11.50 12.54 6.14
N ASN A 134 11.90 13.81 6.06
CA ASN A 134 13.21 14.21 5.54
C ASN A 134 14.31 14.17 6.59
N ASP A 135 13.96 14.26 7.89
CA ASP A 135 14.88 14.33 9.02
C ASP A 135 15.04 13.00 9.78
N VAL A 136 14.14 12.04 9.56
CA VAL A 136 14.19 10.69 10.14
C VAL A 136 13.86 9.64 9.08
N ASP A 137 14.40 8.44 9.23
CA ASP A 137 14.08 7.30 8.36
C ASP A 137 12.75 6.66 8.77
N MET A 138 11.67 7.42 8.55
CA MET A 138 10.30 7.02 8.84
C MET A 138 9.39 7.27 7.63
N ILE A 139 8.54 6.29 7.34
CA ILE A 139 7.45 6.39 6.36
C ILE A 139 6.15 6.07 7.11
N GLU A 140 5.23 7.00 7.16
CA GLU A 140 3.83 6.73 7.56
C GLU A 140 3.05 6.28 6.34
N ALA A 141 2.16 5.30 6.52
CA ALA A 141 1.27 4.82 5.48
C ALA A 141 -0.17 4.74 5.99
N TRP A 142 -1.12 5.22 5.18
CA TRP A 142 -2.55 5.08 5.44
C TRP A 142 -3.32 4.97 4.14
N THR A 143 -4.58 4.57 4.24
CA THR A 143 -5.48 4.42 3.09
C THR A 143 -6.73 5.27 3.30
N GLU A 144 -7.14 5.98 2.25
CA GLU A 144 -8.41 6.70 2.19
C GLU A 144 -9.32 6.03 1.17
N ILE A 145 -10.55 5.69 1.57
CA ILE A 145 -11.52 4.99 0.72
C ILE A 145 -12.73 5.89 0.53
N LEU A 146 -13.08 6.21 -0.72
CA LEU A 146 -14.21 7.06 -1.07
C LEU A 146 -15.28 6.24 -1.80
N ASN A 147 -16.48 6.21 -1.23
CA ASN A 147 -17.67 5.68 -1.87
C ASN A 147 -18.30 6.72 -2.82
N GLY A 148 -18.31 6.42 -4.12
CA GLY A 148 -19.06 7.15 -5.15
C GLY A 148 -20.21 6.35 -5.76
N GLU A 149 -20.52 5.16 -5.25
CA GLU A 149 -21.70 4.41 -5.67
C GLU A 149 -22.99 5.13 -5.27
N LYS A 150 -24.10 4.80 -5.95
CA LYS A 150 -25.41 5.39 -5.66
C LYS A 150 -26.01 4.90 -4.34
N GLY A 151 -25.48 3.82 -3.78
CA GLY A 151 -26.00 3.18 -2.58
C GLY A 151 -24.96 3.02 -1.48
N THR A 152 -25.42 2.45 -0.37
CA THR A 152 -24.55 2.11 0.76
C THR A 152 -23.66 0.93 0.40
N VAL A 153 -22.37 1.08 0.69
CA VAL A 153 -21.40 -0.03 0.66
C VAL A 153 -21.00 -0.39 2.09
N THR A 154 -20.50 -1.60 2.31
CA THR A 154 -20.03 -2.05 3.62
C THR A 154 -18.59 -2.52 3.51
N LEU A 155 -17.65 -1.84 4.17
CA LEU A 155 -16.27 -2.31 4.27
C LEU A 155 -16.20 -3.38 5.37
N THR A 156 -15.68 -4.57 5.04
CA THR A 156 -15.50 -5.68 5.99
C THR A 156 -14.04 -5.86 6.39
N THR A 157 -13.11 -5.49 5.51
CA THR A 157 -11.67 -5.44 5.77
C THR A 157 -11.09 -4.18 5.13
N PHE A 158 -10.28 -3.42 5.87
CA PHE A 158 -9.67 -2.17 5.41
C PHE A 158 -8.37 -1.91 6.17
N ALA A 159 -7.27 -2.52 5.72
CA ALA A 159 -5.96 -2.36 6.36
C ALA A 159 -5.41 -0.94 6.14
N SER A 160 -4.67 -0.38 7.09
CA SER A 160 -3.98 0.90 6.88
C SER A 160 -2.91 0.83 5.79
N ALA A 161 -2.22 -0.32 5.70
CA ALA A 161 -1.21 -0.62 4.69
C ALA A 161 -0.97 -2.14 4.64
N MET A 162 -0.32 -2.58 3.57
CA MET A 162 0.24 -3.93 3.45
C MET A 162 1.70 -3.79 3.02
N LEU A 163 2.61 -4.59 3.57
CA LEU A 163 4.02 -4.58 3.17
C LEU A 163 4.48 -6.02 2.90
N PRO A 164 4.90 -6.36 1.67
CA PRO A 164 5.47 -7.67 1.40
C PRO A 164 6.83 -7.80 2.10
N ILE A 165 6.98 -8.87 2.88
CA ILE A 165 8.25 -9.23 3.52
C ILE A 165 8.86 -10.41 2.74
N ARG A 166 10.16 -10.33 2.44
CA ARG A 166 10.87 -11.40 1.73
C ARG A 166 10.81 -12.71 2.52
N ARG A 167 10.75 -13.83 1.82
CA ARG A 167 10.88 -15.16 2.44
C ARG A 167 12.33 -15.42 2.86
N GLY A 168 12.52 -16.28 3.86
CA GLY A 168 13.85 -16.63 4.37
C GLY A 168 13.82 -16.94 5.87
N ASP A 169 14.94 -16.75 6.54
CA ASP A 169 15.02 -16.85 8.01
C ASP A 169 14.50 -15.56 8.66
N VAL A 170 13.21 -15.30 8.52
CA VAL A 170 12.56 -14.11 9.06
C VAL A 170 12.00 -14.38 10.45
N TRP A 171 12.28 -13.46 11.37
CA TRP A 171 11.75 -13.47 12.74
C TRP A 171 10.96 -12.20 12.99
N MET A 172 9.80 -12.34 13.63
CA MET A 172 9.00 -11.23 14.12
C MET A 172 9.23 -11.07 15.62
N SER A 173 9.47 -9.84 16.05
CA SER A 173 9.47 -9.47 17.47
C SER A 173 8.23 -8.65 17.73
N HIS A 174 7.50 -8.97 18.80
CA HIS A 174 6.27 -8.28 19.18
C HIS A 174 6.16 -8.20 20.70
N LEU A 175 5.36 -7.26 21.18
CA LEU A 175 5.08 -7.06 22.59
C LEU A 175 3.71 -7.65 22.92
N SER A 176 3.67 -8.47 23.95
CA SER A 176 2.47 -9.11 24.47
C SER A 176 2.43 -9.02 25.99
N GLY A 177 1.32 -9.37 26.63
CA GLY A 177 1.25 -9.31 28.08
C GLY A 177 -0.12 -9.60 28.64
N THR A 178 -0.27 -9.25 29.90
CA THR A 178 -1.55 -9.17 30.60
C THR A 178 -1.51 -7.98 31.54
N TRP A 179 -2.65 -7.67 32.16
CA TRP A 179 -2.71 -6.63 33.18
C TRP A 179 -1.67 -6.87 34.28
N ALA A 180 -0.93 -5.81 34.63
CA ALA A 180 0.18 -5.82 35.59
C ALA A 180 1.41 -6.65 35.16
N ALA A 181 1.47 -7.07 33.91
CA ALA A 181 2.61 -7.76 33.29
C ALA A 181 2.69 -7.45 31.78
N GLU A 182 2.55 -6.17 31.42
CA GLU A 182 2.57 -5.68 30.04
C GLU A 182 3.98 -5.70 29.41
N GLY A 183 4.04 -5.55 28.08
CA GLY A 183 5.29 -5.28 27.37
C GLY A 183 6.30 -6.44 27.34
N GLN A 184 5.85 -7.68 27.45
CA GLN A 184 6.70 -8.86 27.31
C GLN A 184 7.13 -9.03 25.85
N LEU A 185 8.44 -9.03 25.63
CA LEU A 185 9.03 -9.18 24.31
C LEU A 185 9.12 -10.65 23.91
N SER A 186 8.40 -10.99 22.85
CA SER A 186 8.44 -12.30 22.20
C SER A 186 9.17 -12.22 20.86
N HIS A 187 9.82 -13.33 20.48
CA HIS A 187 10.53 -13.46 19.22
C HIS A 187 10.12 -14.76 18.54
N GLU A 188 9.36 -14.64 17.47
CA GLU A 188 8.75 -15.76 16.76
C GLU A 188 9.35 -15.89 15.36
N LYS A 189 9.75 -17.10 14.99
CA LYS A 189 10.16 -17.37 13.61
C LYS A 189 8.91 -17.42 12.73
N LEU A 190 8.91 -16.69 11.61
CA LEU A 190 7.80 -16.76 10.67
C LEU A 190 7.83 -18.10 9.92
N GLN A 191 6.87 -18.95 10.27
CA GLN A 191 6.64 -20.26 9.64
C GLN A 191 5.58 -20.14 8.54
N PRO A 192 5.48 -21.12 7.62
CA PRO A 192 4.34 -21.21 6.71
C PRO A 192 3.02 -21.23 7.48
N GLY A 193 2.08 -20.36 7.08
CA GLY A 193 0.80 -20.18 7.75
C GLY A 193 0.52 -18.71 8.03
N GLU A 194 -0.39 -18.47 8.96
CA GLU A 194 -0.77 -17.13 9.41
C GLU A 194 -0.36 -16.95 10.87
N PHE A 195 0.25 -15.81 11.18
CA PHE A 195 0.48 -15.36 12.54
C PHE A 195 -0.29 -14.05 12.71
N VAL A 196 -1.24 -14.02 13.64
CA VAL A 196 -2.10 -12.85 13.88
C VAL A 196 -1.85 -12.31 15.27
N ILE A 197 -1.51 -11.03 15.35
CA ILE A 197 -1.52 -10.25 16.59
C ILE A 197 -2.79 -9.41 16.57
N ARG A 198 -3.64 -9.55 17.58
CA ARG A 198 -4.95 -8.90 17.60
C ARG A 198 -5.34 -8.48 19.00
N ASN A 199 -5.79 -7.25 19.11
CA ASN A 199 -6.43 -6.74 20.30
C ASN A 199 -7.89 -6.35 20.00
N ASN A 200 -8.83 -6.99 20.70
CA ASN A 200 -10.27 -6.76 20.56
C ASN A 200 -10.89 -6.06 21.79
N ASP A 201 -10.07 -5.60 22.74
CA ASP A 201 -10.54 -4.89 23.93
C ASP A 201 -11.25 -3.58 23.56
N GLY A 202 -10.82 -2.93 22.47
CA GLY A 202 -11.44 -1.73 21.91
C GLY A 202 -11.19 -0.45 22.73
N THR A 203 -10.60 -0.57 23.93
CA THR A 203 -10.26 0.58 24.79
C THR A 203 -8.80 0.60 25.23
N ARG A 204 -8.19 -0.57 25.44
CA ARG A 204 -6.82 -0.72 25.95
C ARG A 204 -5.93 -1.42 24.93
N ASN A 205 -5.07 -0.66 24.27
CA ASN A 205 -4.30 -1.17 23.13
C ASN A 205 -2.90 -1.71 23.50
N SER A 206 -2.55 -1.76 24.80
CA SER A 206 -1.17 -2.06 25.24
C SER A 206 -1.07 -3.00 26.45
N HIS A 207 -2.17 -3.57 26.94
CA HIS A 207 -2.12 -4.48 28.09
C HIS A 207 -1.97 -5.96 27.70
N THR A 208 -2.52 -6.33 26.56
CA THR A 208 -2.43 -7.67 25.97
C THR A 208 -1.48 -7.61 24.79
N ASP A 209 -2.01 -7.56 23.58
CA ASP A 209 -1.25 -7.49 22.35
C ASP A 209 -1.10 -6.03 21.90
N HIS A 210 0.15 -5.64 21.69
CA HIS A 210 0.52 -4.33 21.17
C HIS A 210 0.39 -4.27 19.65
N ALA A 211 0.20 -3.06 19.11
CA ALA A 211 0.10 -2.83 17.66
C ALA A 211 1.47 -2.71 16.96
N GLU A 212 2.58 -2.82 17.70
CA GLU A 212 3.93 -2.70 17.16
C GLU A 212 4.60 -4.05 16.92
N VAL A 213 5.27 -4.19 15.76
CA VAL A 213 6.07 -5.36 15.42
C VAL A 213 7.40 -4.93 14.79
N MET A 214 8.42 -5.80 14.92
CA MET A 214 9.71 -5.64 14.24
C MET A 214 10.09 -6.93 13.51
N PHE A 215 10.41 -6.82 12.23
CA PHE A 215 10.95 -7.93 11.44
C PHE A 215 12.48 -7.93 11.43
N SER A 216 13.08 -9.09 11.70
CA SER A 216 14.49 -9.37 11.48
C SER A 216 14.60 -10.31 10.28
N LEU A 217 15.30 -9.88 9.24
CA LEU A 217 15.25 -10.55 7.93
C LEU A 217 16.35 -11.61 7.70
N ASP A 218 17.30 -11.74 8.62
CA ASP A 218 18.50 -12.59 8.52
C ASP A 218 18.74 -13.37 9.83
N GLY A 219 17.67 -13.91 10.41
CA GLY A 219 17.69 -14.69 11.64
C GLY A 219 17.29 -13.93 12.90
N LYS A 220 17.29 -14.64 14.03
CA LYS A 220 16.84 -14.12 15.32
C LYS A 220 17.78 -13.01 15.80
N ARG A 221 17.29 -11.76 15.86
CA ARG A 221 18.04 -10.68 16.53
C ARG A 221 18.02 -10.90 18.04
N THR A 222 19.21 -10.94 18.63
CA THR A 222 19.43 -11.18 20.08
C THR A 222 19.76 -9.92 20.88
N ARG A 223 19.61 -8.72 20.31
CA ARG A 223 19.85 -7.47 21.06
C ARG A 223 18.52 -6.92 21.60
N LYS A 224 18.48 -6.72 22.93
CA LYS A 224 17.47 -5.92 23.64
C LYS A 224 17.12 -4.71 22.77
N MET A 225 15.84 -4.50 22.46
CA MET A 225 15.34 -3.25 21.88
C MET A 225 15.90 -2.09 22.70
N ARG A 226 16.90 -1.39 22.17
CA ARG A 226 17.16 -0.02 22.58
C ARG A 226 16.23 0.78 21.68
N VAL A 227 15.12 1.23 22.26
CA VAL A 227 14.24 2.22 21.65
C VAL A 227 15.16 3.39 21.24
N MET A 228 15.25 3.63 19.94
CA MET A 228 15.82 4.86 19.37
C MET A 228 14.70 5.86 19.18
#